data_AF-A0AA36GCM2-F1
#
_entry.id   AF-A0AA36GCM2-F1
#
_cell.length_a   1.000
_cell.length_b   1.000
_cell.length_c   1.000
_cell.angle_alpha   90.00
_cell.angle_beta   90.00
_cell.angle_gamma   90.00
#
_symmetry.space_group_name_H-M   'P 1'
#
loop_
_entity.id
_entity.type
_entity.pdbx_description
1 polymer ?
#
loop_
_entity_poly.entity_id
_entity_poly.type
_entity_poly.pdbx_seq_one_letter_code
_entity_poly.pdbx_strand_id
1 'polypeptide(L)'
;MFRALVRPLLILCTFEILDACIRTVPTPSPGTTCTCTAAQITFTPAQANRAGSIDSSFTGPSADGCSLTAQCLGDPGMVAFMQFNTNQGGPAENAAMTQNVEAPLECRNGQWFYRDRQVNEVNCQQAANG
;
A
#
# COMPACT_ATOMS: atom_id res chain seq x y z
N MET A 1 -35.51 -25.98 26.59
CA MET A 1 -36.37 -24.78 26.68
C MET A 1 -35.82 -23.88 27.76
N PHE A 2 -35.34 -22.67 27.44
CA PHE A 2 -35.42 -21.42 28.23
C PHE A 2 -34.48 -20.34 27.62
N ARG A 3 -35.12 -19.30 27.05
CA ARG A 3 -34.80 -17.84 27.03
C ARG A 3 -33.38 -17.38 26.60
N ALA A 4 -33.23 -16.37 25.74
CA ALA A 4 -33.71 -15.01 26.00
C ALA A 4 -33.99 -14.19 24.71
N LEU A 5 -35.14 -13.53 24.70
CA LEU A 5 -35.39 -12.33 23.90
C LEU A 5 -34.53 -11.19 24.47
N VAL A 6 -33.62 -10.62 23.65
CA VAL A 6 -32.99 -9.34 23.97
C VAL A 6 -33.50 -8.30 22.98
N ARG A 7 -34.29 -7.38 23.52
CA ARG A 7 -34.90 -6.23 22.86
C ARG A 7 -33.81 -5.33 22.24
N PRO A 8 -33.99 -4.78 21.04
CA PRO A 8 -33.18 -3.66 20.61
C PRO A 8 -33.61 -2.44 21.42
N LEU A 9 -32.73 -2.01 22.32
CA LEU A 9 -32.89 -0.78 23.09
C LEU A 9 -32.87 0.39 22.10
N LEU A 10 -34.03 1.02 21.92
CA LEU A 10 -34.20 2.25 21.13
C LEU A 10 -33.47 3.39 21.87
N ILE A 11 -32.24 3.69 21.47
CA ILE A 11 -31.52 4.86 21.98
C ILE A 11 -31.97 6.06 21.14
N LEU A 12 -32.89 6.86 21.68
CA LEU A 12 -33.08 8.24 21.26
C LEU A 12 -31.85 9.03 21.69
N CYS A 13 -30.94 9.29 20.75
CA CYS A 13 -29.93 10.34 20.94
C CYS A 13 -30.51 11.67 20.45
N THR A 14 -30.98 12.48 21.40
CA THR A 14 -31.23 13.90 21.23
C THR A 14 -29.93 14.68 21.28
N PHE A 15 -29.70 15.50 20.24
CA PHE A 15 -29.07 16.82 20.21
C PHE A 15 -27.68 17.07 20.87
N GLU A 16 -26.77 17.53 19.98
CA GLU A 16 -25.55 18.31 20.20
C GLU A 16 -24.24 17.57 20.57
N ILE A 17 -23.29 17.66 19.60
CA ILE A 17 -21.83 17.51 19.67
C ILE A 17 -21.23 16.10 19.86
N LEU A 18 -20.99 15.39 18.74
CA LEU A 18 -19.70 14.88 18.27
C LEU A 18 -19.98 14.01 17.03
N ASP A 19 -19.41 14.41 15.89
CA ASP A 19 -19.56 13.76 14.58
C ASP A 19 -18.88 12.38 14.59
N ALA A 20 -19.55 11.39 15.16
CA ALA A 20 -19.23 9.98 14.96
C ALA A 20 -20.12 9.47 13.83
N CYS A 21 -19.68 9.72 12.59
CA CYS A 21 -20.16 8.98 11.43
C CYS A 21 -20.02 7.48 11.73
N ILE A 22 -21.15 6.82 11.98
CA ILE A 22 -21.24 5.37 12.15
C ILE A 22 -20.85 4.75 10.81
N ARG A 23 -19.57 4.43 10.69
CA ARG A 23 -19.01 3.66 9.59
C ARG A 23 -19.57 2.25 9.70
N THR A 24 -20.54 1.90 8.87
CA THR A 24 -20.90 0.50 8.61
C THR A 24 -19.64 -0.23 8.17
N VAL A 25 -19.08 -1.04 9.07
CA VAL A 25 -17.99 -1.96 8.74
C VAL A 25 -18.61 -3.03 7.84
N PRO A 26 -18.21 -3.15 6.56
CA PRO A 26 -18.69 -4.24 5.73
C PRO A 26 -18.27 -5.55 6.39
N THR A 27 -19.25 -6.43 6.61
CA THR A 27 -19.00 -7.80 7.07
C THR A 27 -18.11 -8.47 6.01
N PRO A 28 -16.88 -8.89 6.33
CA PRO A 28 -16.03 -9.52 5.33
C PRO A 28 -16.70 -10.81 4.86
N SER A 29 -17.05 -10.85 3.57
CA SER A 29 -17.45 -12.07 2.88
C SER A 29 -16.33 -13.11 3.03
N PRO A 30 -16.60 -14.40 3.29
CA PRO A 30 -15.58 -15.43 3.29
C PRO A 30 -15.18 -15.73 1.83
N GLY A 31 -14.39 -14.82 1.27
CA GLY A 31 -13.74 -14.94 -0.02
C GLY A 31 -12.37 -14.30 0.11
N THR A 32 -11.34 -15.14 0.27
CA THR A 32 -9.91 -14.79 0.29
C THR A 32 -9.59 -13.43 0.92
N THR A 33 -9.70 -13.32 2.25
CA THR A 33 -9.25 -12.13 2.97
C THR A 33 -7.73 -12.01 2.80
N CYS A 34 -7.29 -11.10 1.93
CA CYS A 34 -5.88 -10.76 1.83
C CYS A 34 -5.43 -10.17 3.17
N THR A 35 -4.44 -10.81 3.79
CA THR A 35 -3.93 -10.43 5.12
C THR A 35 -2.77 -9.45 5.05
N CYS A 36 -2.39 -9.01 3.84
CA CYS A 36 -1.26 -8.12 3.68
C CYS A 36 -1.58 -6.70 4.14
N THR A 37 -0.60 -6.04 4.74
CA THR A 37 -0.69 -4.62 5.11
C THR A 37 0.51 -3.89 4.51
N ALA A 38 0.34 -2.59 4.23
CA ALA A 38 1.43 -1.78 3.70
C ALA A 38 2.64 -1.71 4.66
N ALA A 39 2.41 -1.90 5.96
CA ALA A 39 3.44 -1.94 6.99
C ALA A 39 4.41 -3.14 6.87
N GLN A 40 4.11 -4.13 6.04
CA GLN A 40 5.00 -5.27 5.79
C GLN A 40 6.12 -4.96 4.79
N ILE A 41 5.97 -3.88 4.01
CA ILE A 41 7.00 -3.43 3.07
C ILE A 41 7.71 -2.24 3.70
N THR A 42 9.03 -2.34 3.79
CA THR A 42 9.85 -1.18 4.11
C THR A 42 10.01 -0.34 2.86
N PHE A 43 9.45 0.86 2.87
CA PHE A 43 9.74 1.89 1.87
C PHE A 43 10.91 2.70 2.39
N THR A 44 12.09 2.53 1.80
CA THR A 44 13.27 3.31 2.19
C THR A 44 13.12 4.68 1.54
N PRO A 45 12.80 5.74 2.29
CA PRO A 45 12.64 7.07 1.72
C PRO A 45 13.97 7.48 1.07
N ALA A 46 13.92 8.28 0.00
CA ALA A 46 15.12 9.00 -0.38
C ALA A 46 15.59 9.84 0.81
N GLN A 47 16.85 10.25 0.80
CA GLN A 47 17.34 11.26 1.73
C GLN A 47 16.47 12.53 1.58
N ALA A 48 15.41 12.59 2.37
CA ALA A 48 14.35 13.58 2.24
C ALA A 48 14.97 14.98 2.25
N ASN A 49 14.55 15.82 1.30
CA ASN A 49 14.97 17.22 1.16
C ASN A 49 16.40 17.46 0.64
N ARG A 50 16.86 16.68 -0.32
CA ARG A 50 17.96 17.12 -1.20
C ARG A 50 17.41 17.34 -2.59
N ALA A 51 17.70 18.49 -3.20
CA ALA A 51 17.47 18.68 -4.63
C ALA A 51 18.17 17.52 -5.37
N GLY A 52 17.39 16.73 -6.10
CA GLY A 52 17.87 15.48 -6.67
C GLY A 52 17.55 14.23 -5.82
N SER A 53 16.39 14.18 -5.17
CA SER A 53 15.89 13.01 -4.44
C SER A 53 14.87 12.19 -5.24
N ILE A 54 14.84 10.87 -5.02
CA ILE A 54 13.83 9.97 -5.58
C ILE A 54 13.11 9.28 -4.44
N ASP A 55 11.90 9.74 -4.18
CA ASP A 55 11.11 9.28 -3.04
C ASP A 55 10.43 7.95 -3.35
N SER A 56 10.44 7.06 -2.35
CA SER A 56 9.64 5.85 -2.35
C SER A 56 8.31 6.10 -1.65
N SER A 57 7.22 5.66 -2.28
CA SER A 57 5.88 5.78 -1.74
C SER A 57 5.00 4.62 -2.22
N PHE A 58 3.74 4.60 -1.80
CA PHE A 58 2.79 3.61 -2.26
C PHE A 58 1.37 4.17 -2.36
N THR A 59 0.59 3.58 -3.25
CA THR A 59 -0.86 3.77 -3.35
C THR A 59 -1.56 2.46 -3.01
N GLY A 60 -2.42 2.46 -1.98
CA GLY A 60 -3.15 1.28 -1.51
C GLY A 60 -3.03 1.07 0.02
N PRO A 61 -3.35 -0.14 0.53
CA PRO A 61 -3.95 -1.27 -0.17
C PRO A 61 -5.33 -0.93 -0.77
N SER A 62 -5.78 -1.66 -1.78
CA SER A 62 -7.17 -1.56 -2.28
C SER A 62 -8.19 -1.86 -1.17
N ALA A 63 -9.47 -1.55 -1.40
CA ALA A 63 -10.53 -1.85 -0.44
C ALA A 63 -10.58 -3.34 -0.04
N ASP A 64 -10.14 -4.21 -0.95
CA ASP A 64 -10.07 -5.66 -0.75
C ASP A 64 -8.76 -6.12 -0.06
N GLY A 65 -7.81 -5.21 0.16
CA GLY A 65 -6.52 -5.49 0.79
C GLY A 65 -5.55 -6.33 -0.06
N CYS A 66 -5.92 -6.65 -1.31
CA CYS A 66 -5.20 -7.61 -2.14
C CYS A 66 -4.18 -6.98 -3.11
N SER A 67 -4.23 -5.67 -3.31
CA SER A 67 -3.35 -4.98 -4.24
C SER A 67 -2.79 -3.71 -3.63
N LEU A 68 -1.52 -3.44 -3.88
CA LEU A 68 -0.83 -2.20 -3.51
C LEU A 68 0.07 -1.81 -4.69
N THR A 69 0.23 -0.53 -4.96
CA THR A 69 1.16 -0.06 -5.99
C THR A 69 2.33 0.62 -5.29
N ALA A 70 3.54 0.08 -5.43
CA ALA A 70 4.75 0.76 -5.03
C ALA A 70 5.09 1.84 -6.08
N GLN A 71 5.56 3.00 -5.64
CA GLN A 71 5.89 4.12 -6.51
C GLN A 71 7.29 4.65 -6.16
N CYS A 72 8.05 4.98 -7.20
CA CYS A 72 9.29 5.74 -7.10
C CYS A 72 9.15 6.99 -7.95
N LEU A 73 9.16 8.16 -7.31
CA LEU A 73 9.02 9.44 -7.99
C LEU A 73 10.30 10.26 -7.80
N GLY A 74 10.99 10.57 -8.90
CA GLY A 74 12.11 11.50 -8.90
C GLY A 74 11.68 12.96 -9.06
N ASP A 75 12.51 13.88 -8.56
CA ASP A 75 12.42 15.31 -8.94
C ASP A 75 12.51 15.52 -10.48
N PRO A 76 12.04 16.67 -11.00
CA PRO A 76 12.10 16.96 -12.43
C PRO A 76 13.52 16.82 -13.02
N GLY A 77 13.62 16.09 -14.14
CA GLY A 77 14.89 15.85 -14.84
C GLY A 77 15.66 14.61 -14.36
N MET A 78 15.13 13.87 -13.38
CA MET A 78 15.69 12.60 -12.92
C MET A 78 14.95 11.39 -13.48
N VAL A 79 15.64 10.25 -13.40
CA VAL A 79 15.11 8.96 -13.83
C VAL A 79 15.07 8.06 -12.60
N ALA A 80 13.86 7.66 -12.22
CA ALA A 80 13.66 6.78 -11.09
C ALA A 80 14.05 5.34 -11.46
N PHE A 81 14.73 4.67 -10.54
CA PHE A 81 15.02 3.25 -10.59
C PHE A 81 14.52 2.61 -9.30
N MET A 82 13.50 1.77 -9.42
CA MET A 82 12.94 1.03 -8.30
C MET A 82 13.71 -0.27 -8.09
N GLN A 83 14.03 -0.61 -6.85
CA GLN A 83 14.67 -1.87 -6.49
C GLN A 83 13.86 -2.57 -5.41
N PHE A 84 13.58 -3.86 -5.63
CA PHE A 84 12.97 -4.73 -4.63
C PHE A 84 14.04 -5.48 -3.87
N ASN A 85 13.87 -5.58 -2.55
CA ASN A 85 14.77 -6.32 -1.64
C ASN A 85 16.25 -6.04 -1.97
N THR A 86 16.74 -4.86 -1.61
CA THR A 86 18.09 -4.33 -1.92
C THR A 86 19.04 -5.29 -2.67
N ASN A 87 19.43 -4.90 -3.89
CA ASN A 87 20.24 -5.66 -4.86
C ASN A 87 19.61 -6.92 -5.47
N GLN A 88 18.30 -7.16 -5.34
CA GLN A 88 17.62 -8.26 -6.02
C GLN A 88 16.93 -7.87 -7.32
N GLY A 89 17.27 -6.70 -7.87
CA GLY A 89 16.67 -6.14 -9.09
C GLY A 89 15.39 -5.36 -8.80
N GLY A 90 14.62 -5.05 -9.84
CA GLY A 90 13.45 -4.19 -9.74
C GLY A 90 12.31 -4.62 -10.65
N PRO A 91 11.26 -3.80 -10.77
CA PRO A 91 10.18 -3.99 -11.72
C PRO A 91 10.69 -3.86 -13.17
N ALA A 92 9.99 -4.49 -14.10
CA ALA A 92 10.30 -4.38 -15.53
C ALA A 92 10.12 -2.94 -16.04
N GLU A 93 9.27 -2.17 -15.36
CA GLU A 93 8.94 -0.77 -15.63
C GLU A 93 10.17 0.15 -15.54
N ASN A 94 11.23 -0.24 -14.83
CA ASN A 94 12.52 0.48 -14.85
C ASN A 94 13.11 0.62 -16.27
N ALA A 95 12.78 -0.29 -17.19
CA ALA A 95 13.27 -0.24 -18.57
C ALA A 95 12.76 0.98 -19.35
N ALA A 96 11.67 1.62 -18.90
CA ALA A 96 11.12 2.82 -19.50
C ALA A 96 11.93 4.09 -19.19
N MET A 97 12.86 4.03 -18.23
CA MET A 97 13.69 5.17 -17.81
C MET A 97 12.86 6.43 -17.54
N THR A 98 11.78 6.28 -16.78
CA THR A 98 10.83 7.36 -16.46
C THR A 98 11.14 8.03 -15.13
N GLN A 99 10.61 9.25 -14.96
CA GLN A 99 10.66 9.97 -13.69
C GLN A 99 9.80 9.31 -12.59
N ASN A 100 8.69 8.67 -12.99
CA ASN A 100 7.82 7.92 -12.11
C ASN A 100 7.85 6.44 -12.53
N VAL A 101 8.20 5.57 -11.59
CA VAL A 101 8.10 4.11 -11.76
C VAL A 101 7.04 3.60 -10.81
N GLU A 102 6.03 2.93 -11.37
CA GLU A 102 4.95 2.32 -10.60
C GLU A 102 5.00 0.82 -10.76
N ALA A 103 4.94 0.09 -9.65
CA ALA A 103 4.96 -1.36 -9.65
C ALA A 103 3.76 -1.91 -8.87
N PRO A 104 2.82 -2.59 -9.55
CA PRO A 104 1.70 -3.24 -8.89
C PRO A 104 2.20 -4.49 -8.13
N LEU A 105 1.81 -4.57 -6.86
CA LEU A 105 2.06 -5.68 -5.95
C LEU A 105 0.74 -6.38 -5.62
N GLU A 106 0.80 -7.70 -5.59
CA GLU A 106 -0.31 -8.57 -5.23
C GLU A 106 -0.05 -9.24 -3.89
N CYS A 107 -1.06 -9.24 -3.02
CA CYS A 107 -1.01 -9.98 -1.78
C CYS A 107 -1.27 -11.47 -2.06
N ARG A 108 -0.32 -12.33 -1.69
CA ARG A 108 -0.46 -13.78 -1.77
C ARG A 108 0.00 -14.39 -0.46
N ASN A 109 -0.89 -15.11 0.22
CA ASN A 109 -0.60 -15.78 1.50
C ASN A 109 0.01 -14.84 2.57
N GLY A 110 -0.42 -13.57 2.61
CA GLY A 110 0.08 -12.59 3.58
C GLY A 110 1.44 -11.98 3.26
N GLN A 111 1.93 -12.14 2.03
CA GLN A 111 3.15 -11.52 1.53
C GLN A 111 2.87 -10.77 0.22
N TRP A 112 3.61 -9.70 -0.02
CA TRP A 112 3.50 -8.91 -1.24
C TRP A 112 4.37 -9.50 -2.34
N PHE A 113 3.84 -9.58 -3.55
CA PHE A 113 4.54 -10.08 -4.72
C PHE A 113 4.44 -9.10 -5.89
N TYR A 114 5.57 -8.79 -6.50
CA TYR A 114 5.60 -8.29 -7.87
C TYR A 114 5.74 -9.47 -8.81
N ARG A 115 4.68 -9.80 -9.56
CA ARG A 115 4.62 -11.02 -10.39
C ARG A 115 4.94 -12.27 -9.55
N ASP A 116 6.11 -12.87 -9.72
CA ASP A 116 6.54 -14.07 -8.97
C ASP A 116 7.60 -13.78 -7.89
N ARG A 117 7.94 -12.51 -7.67
CA ARG A 117 8.95 -12.08 -6.70
C ARG A 117 8.31 -11.53 -5.45
N GLN A 118 8.63 -12.11 -4.30
CA GLN A 118 8.26 -11.54 -3.00
C GLN A 118 8.97 -10.20 -2.79
N VAL A 119 8.24 -9.20 -2.32
CA VAL A 119 8.73 -7.84 -2.03
C VAL A 119 8.54 -7.54 -0.55
N ASN A 120 9.64 -7.34 0.16
CA ASN A 120 9.68 -6.93 1.57
C ASN A 120 10.25 -5.52 1.75
N GLU A 121 10.94 -5.01 0.73
CA GLU A 121 11.52 -3.67 0.71
C GLU A 121 11.42 -3.09 -0.69
N VAL A 122 11.10 -1.80 -0.76
CA VAL A 122 11.19 -0.97 -1.97
C VAL A 122 12.21 0.14 -1.70
N ASN A 123 13.24 0.19 -2.54
CA ASN A 123 14.27 1.21 -2.52
C ASN A 123 14.28 1.94 -3.86
N CYS A 124 14.22 3.27 -3.82
CA CYS A 124 14.24 4.10 -5.01
C CYS A 124 15.58 4.82 -5.12
N GLN A 125 16.19 4.76 -6.30
CA GLN A 125 17.48 5.38 -6.57
C GLN A 125 17.50 5.98 -7.97
N GLN A 126 18.49 6.85 -8.23
CA GLN A 126 18.67 7.42 -9.56
C GLN A 126 19.17 6.32 -10.49
N ALA A 127 18.49 6.14 -11.62
CA ALA A 127 19.03 5.31 -12.68
C ALA A 127 20.37 5.91 -13.13
N ALA A 128 21.39 5.07 -13.28
CA ALA A 128 22.63 5.52 -13.91
C ALA A 128 22.28 6.02 -15.32
N ASN A 129 22.55 7.30 -15.59
CA ASN A 129 22.47 7.82 -16.95
C ASN A 129 23.48 7.04 -17.78
N GLY A 130 23.00 6.23 -18.71
CA GLY A 130 23.84 5.53 -19.69
C GLY A 130 24.53 6.52 -20.61
#